data_AF-A0A947V4H8-F1
#
_entry.id   AF-A0A947V4H8-F1
#
_cell.length_a   1.000
_cell.length_b   1.000
_cell.length_c   1.000
_cell.angle_alpha   90.00
_cell.angle_beta   90.00
_cell.angle_gamma   90.00
#
_symmetry.space_group_name_H-M   'P 1'
#
loop_
_entity.id
_entity.type
_entity.pdbx_description
1 polymer ?
#
loop_
_entity_poly.entity_id
_entity_poly.type
_entity_poly.pdbx_seq_one_letter_code
_entity_poly.pdbx_strand_id
1 'polypeptide(L)'
;MHETDRLGLLAGLPTECCELNHGPGTSREDFPAVDYLVMPFGYCENEITEISVREMVIPVCGECAAALAGEEWTLLYCFECCSCQWVARAFAKNRYRHHILWLRGCPHCARQFGGLYFTDLSALAGVPTFLSRQPAVMAA
;
A
#
# COMPACT_ATOMS: atom_id res chain seq x y z
N MET A 1 -14.61 3.84 -0.62
CA MET A 1 -14.51 5.31 -0.60
C MET A 1 -15.67 5.94 -1.34
N HIS A 2 -16.29 7.01 -0.81
CA HIS A 2 -17.29 7.77 -1.57
C HIS A 2 -16.60 8.78 -2.52
N GLU A 3 -17.33 9.23 -3.54
CA GLU A 3 -16.79 10.18 -4.55
C GLU A 3 -16.36 11.52 -3.92
N THR A 4 -17.07 11.97 -2.88
CA THR A 4 -16.71 13.17 -2.11
C THR A 4 -15.38 13.02 -1.37
N ASP A 5 -15.11 11.83 -0.81
CA ASP A 5 -13.87 11.54 -0.11
C ASP A 5 -12.69 11.54 -1.09
N ARG A 6 -12.90 10.96 -2.28
CA ARG A 6 -11.92 10.97 -3.38
C ARG A 6 -11.59 12.38 -3.83
N LEU A 7 -12.59 13.24 -4.04
CA LEU A 7 -12.38 14.63 -4.41
C LEU A 7 -11.60 15.40 -3.33
N GLY A 8 -11.91 15.15 -2.05
CA GLY A 8 -11.18 15.72 -0.92
C GLY A 8 -9.70 15.33 -0.93
N LEU A 9 -9.39 14.04 -1.13
CA LEU A 9 -8.01 13.54 -1.23
C LEU A 9 -7.27 14.18 -2.42
N LEU A 10 -7.87 14.18 -3.60
CA LEU A 10 -7.24 14.78 -4.79
C LEU A 10 -6.99 16.29 -4.64
N ALA A 11 -7.86 17.00 -3.91
CA ALA A 11 -7.67 18.43 -3.60
C ALA A 11 -6.54 18.67 -2.59
N GLY A 12 -6.29 17.74 -1.66
CA GLY A 12 -5.23 17.83 -0.65
C GLY A 12 -3.85 17.41 -1.16
N LEU A 13 -3.79 16.57 -2.20
CA LEU A 13 -2.57 16.02 -2.77
C LEU A 13 -1.42 17.03 -3.02
N PRO A 14 -1.66 18.26 -3.52
CA PRO A 14 -0.59 19.23 -3.75
C PRO A 14 0.17 19.68 -2.49
N THR A 15 -0.42 19.47 -1.32
CA THR A 15 0.19 19.80 -0.02
C THR A 15 0.79 18.61 0.71
N GLU A 16 0.68 17.42 0.13
CA GLU A 16 1.10 16.16 0.74
C GLU A 16 2.50 15.74 0.30
N CYS A 17 3.17 15.01 1.18
CA CYS A 17 4.46 14.38 0.92
C CYS A 17 4.32 12.86 1.05
N CYS A 18 5.13 12.13 0.30
CA CYS A 18 5.13 10.68 0.32
C CYS A 18 5.35 10.13 1.73
N GLU A 19 4.54 9.14 2.09
CA GLU A 19 4.59 8.48 3.41
C GLU A 19 5.33 7.14 3.40
N LEU A 20 5.82 6.74 2.23
CA LEU A 20 6.69 5.58 2.13
C LEU A 20 8.13 5.94 2.51
N ASN A 21 8.86 4.93 2.96
CA ASN A 21 10.24 5.07 3.42
C ASN A 21 11.20 5.17 2.22
N HIS A 22 12.00 6.24 2.15
CA HIS A 22 12.99 6.48 1.10
C HIS A 22 14.42 6.15 1.55
N GLY A 23 14.59 5.60 2.75
CA GLY A 23 15.87 5.21 3.32
C GLY A 23 16.45 6.24 4.30
N PRO A 24 17.68 6.01 4.79
CA PRO A 24 18.32 6.91 5.73
C PRO A 24 18.77 8.21 5.04
N GLY A 25 18.70 9.33 5.78
CA GLY A 25 19.20 10.63 5.30
C GLY A 25 18.27 11.36 4.33
N THR A 26 17.03 10.88 4.18
CA THR A 26 15.99 11.50 3.36
C THR A 26 14.97 12.26 4.22
N SER A 27 14.46 13.39 3.74
CA SER A 27 13.37 14.12 4.39
C SER A 27 12.07 13.95 3.60
N ARG A 28 10.90 14.01 4.25
CA ARG A 28 9.60 13.83 3.55
C ARG A 28 9.37 14.91 2.51
N GLU A 29 9.80 16.13 2.80
CA GLU A 29 9.63 17.32 1.98
C GLU A 29 10.33 17.21 0.62
N ASP A 30 11.32 16.31 0.49
CA ASP A 30 12.03 16.03 -0.76
C ASP A 30 11.18 15.20 -1.74
N PHE A 31 10.09 14.59 -1.26
CA PHE A 31 9.28 13.63 -2.02
C PHE A 31 7.81 14.06 -2.05
N PRO A 32 7.44 15.07 -2.85
CA PRO A 32 6.04 15.47 -3.01
C PRO A 32 5.19 14.31 -3.52
N ALA A 33 4.00 14.16 -2.95
CA ALA A 33 3.07 13.12 -3.36
C ALA A 33 2.47 13.45 -4.73
N VAL A 34 2.31 12.43 -5.57
CA VAL A 34 1.70 12.55 -6.91
C VAL A 34 0.46 11.68 -7.05
N ASP A 35 0.22 10.79 -6.09
CA ASP A 35 -0.98 9.96 -6.03
C ASP A 35 -1.19 9.45 -4.59
N TYR A 36 -2.28 8.71 -4.39
CA TYR A 36 -2.48 7.88 -3.20
C TYR A 36 -2.54 6.41 -3.58
N LEU A 37 -1.79 5.58 -2.86
CA LEU A 37 -2.02 4.15 -2.81
C LEU A 37 -3.24 3.91 -1.93
N VAL A 38 -4.28 3.28 -2.51
CA VAL A 38 -5.53 2.99 -1.81
C VAL A 38 -5.72 1.49 -1.72
N MET A 39 -6.02 1.02 -0.53
CA MET A 39 -5.98 -0.39 -0.20
C MET A 39 -7.11 -0.74 0.75
N PRO A 40 -8.04 -1.64 0.35
CA PRO A 40 -9.02 -2.15 1.28
C PRO A 40 -8.31 -3.00 2.34
N PHE A 41 -8.55 -2.67 3.60
CA PHE A 41 -8.12 -3.43 4.75
C PHE A 41 -9.35 -3.91 5.50
N GLY A 42 -9.53 -5.23 5.52
CA GLY A 42 -10.53 -5.92 6.32
C GLY A 42 -9.91 -7.15 6.95
N TYR A 43 -10.49 -7.63 8.05
CA TYR A 43 -10.16 -8.95 8.59
C TYR A 43 -11.42 -9.79 8.69
N CYS A 44 -11.28 -11.08 8.39
CA CYS A 44 -12.33 -12.05 8.68
C CYS A 44 -12.24 -12.38 10.18
N GLU A 45 -13.30 -12.10 10.94
CA GLU A 45 -13.40 -12.53 12.34
C GLU A 45 -13.64 -14.04 12.42
N ASN A 46 -14.33 -14.61 11.43
CA ASN A 46 -14.56 -16.04 11.24
C ASN A 46 -14.81 -16.32 9.73
N GLU A 47 -15.09 -17.58 9.35
CA GLU A 47 -15.32 -17.99 7.96
C GLU A 47 -16.53 -17.32 7.27
N ILE A 48 -17.37 -16.59 8.03
CA ILE A 48 -18.66 -16.04 7.58
C ILE A 48 -18.71 -14.51 7.76
N THR A 49 -17.99 -13.96 8.74
CA THR A 49 -18.05 -12.56 9.16
C THR A 49 -16.79 -11.82 8.75
N GLU A 50 -16.92 -10.99 7.72
CA GLU A 50 -15.93 -9.98 7.35
C GLU A 50 -16.21 -8.71 8.17
N ILE A 51 -15.25 -8.31 9.03
CA ILE A 51 -15.38 -7.07 9.80
C ILE A 51 -14.66 -5.94 9.08
N SER A 52 -15.50 -5.00 8.61
CA SER A 52 -15.22 -3.64 8.15
C SER A 52 -13.99 -3.48 7.26
N VAL A 53 -14.26 -3.38 5.96
CA VAL A 53 -13.34 -2.89 4.94
C VAL A 53 -13.05 -1.40 5.20
N ARG A 54 -12.06 -1.09 6.02
CA ARG A 54 -11.48 0.26 6.11
C ARG A 54 -10.49 0.41 4.97
N GLU A 55 -10.51 1.54 4.27
CA GLU A 55 -9.47 1.81 3.27
C GLU A 55 -8.28 2.47 3.94
N MET A 56 -7.10 1.91 3.69
CA MET A 56 -5.83 2.56 3.94
C MET A 56 -5.50 3.42 2.73
N VAL A 57 -5.17 4.69 2.99
CA VAL A 57 -4.85 5.69 1.98
C VAL A 57 -3.47 6.23 2.30
N ILE A 58 -2.50 6.03 1.41
CA ILE A 58 -1.10 6.40 1.63
C ILE A 58 -0.66 7.31 0.50
N PRO A 59 -0.26 8.58 0.75
CA PRO A 59 0.30 9.44 -0.27
C PRO A 59 1.64 8.88 -0.76
N VAL A 60 1.84 8.86 -2.08
CA VAL A 60 3.03 8.29 -2.72
C VAL A 60 3.64 9.25 -3.74
N CYS A 61 4.96 9.37 -3.76
CA CYS A 61 5.71 10.10 -4.78
C CYS A 61 5.81 9.28 -6.08
N GLY A 62 6.27 9.93 -7.16
CA GLY A 62 6.42 9.29 -8.47
C GLY A 62 7.38 8.11 -8.48
N GLU A 63 8.48 8.19 -7.71
CA GLU A 63 9.46 7.11 -7.60
C GLU A 63 8.87 5.87 -6.93
N CYS A 64 8.18 6.06 -5.80
CA CYS A 64 7.51 4.99 -5.09
C CYS A 64 6.38 4.36 -5.93
N ALA A 65 5.60 5.17 -6.64
CA ALA A 65 4.57 4.67 -7.54
C ALA A 65 5.16 3.84 -8.69
N ALA A 66 6.29 4.28 -9.27
CA ALA A 66 7.00 3.52 -10.31
C ALA A 66 7.60 2.21 -9.76
N ALA A 67 8.22 2.24 -8.58
CA ALA A 67 8.75 1.06 -7.92
C ALA A 67 7.66 0.02 -7.61
N LEU A 68 6.50 0.48 -7.15
CA LEU A 68 5.32 -0.35 -6.89
C LEU A 68 4.74 -0.97 -8.18
N ALA A 69 4.81 -0.27 -9.31
CA ALA A 69 4.35 -0.80 -10.61
C ALA A 69 5.35 -1.74 -11.28
N GLY A 70 6.64 -1.68 -10.91
CA GLY A 70 7.71 -2.51 -11.46
C GLY A 70 7.87 -3.86 -10.74
N GLU A 71 8.71 -4.73 -11.30
CA GLU A 71 8.97 -6.07 -10.76
C GLU A 71 10.22 -6.16 -9.86
N GLU A 72 10.94 -5.05 -9.71
CA GLU A 72 12.23 -5.01 -8.99
C GLU A 72 12.06 -4.95 -7.47
N TRP A 73 10.93 -4.42 -7.00
CA TRP A 73 10.71 -4.09 -5.60
C TRP A 73 9.46 -4.75 -5.05
N THR A 74 9.51 -5.07 -3.75
CA THR A 74 8.35 -5.42 -2.94
C THR A 74 8.34 -4.52 -1.71
N LEU A 75 7.21 -3.88 -1.44
CA LEU A 75 6.98 -3.09 -0.25
C LEU A 75 6.46 -3.99 0.88
N LEU A 76 7.11 -3.98 2.05
CA LEU A 76 6.55 -4.51 3.28
C LEU A 76 5.90 -3.36 4.04
N TYR A 77 4.64 -3.48 4.41
CA TYR A 77 3.91 -2.42 5.13
C TYR A 77 3.27 -2.97 6.40
N CYS A 78 3.45 -2.29 7.52
CA CYS A 78 2.93 -2.67 8.84
C CYS A 78 1.67 -1.90 9.20
N PHE A 79 0.56 -2.59 9.46
CA PHE A 79 -0.68 -1.93 9.87
C PHE A 79 -0.66 -1.37 11.29
N GLU A 80 0.13 -1.95 12.20
CA GLU A 80 0.18 -1.50 13.60
C GLU A 80 0.93 -0.17 13.79
N CYS A 81 2.04 0.03 13.09
CA CYS A 81 2.85 1.25 13.23
C CYS A 81 2.92 2.12 11.98
N CYS A 82 2.21 1.74 10.91
CA CYS A 82 2.22 2.42 9.61
C CYS A 82 3.63 2.57 8.99
N SER A 83 4.61 1.80 9.47
CA SER A 83 5.96 1.82 8.92
C SER A 83 6.06 0.88 7.73
N CYS A 84 7.00 1.16 6.85
CA CYS A 84 7.25 0.33 5.69
C CYS A 84 8.74 0.16 5.38
N GLN A 85 9.02 -0.89 4.61
CA GLN A 85 10.37 -1.23 4.17
C GLN A 85 10.34 -1.79 2.76
N TRP A 86 11.28 -1.33 1.93
CA TRP A 86 11.46 -1.84 0.58
C TRP A 86 12.41 -3.03 0.55
N VAL A 87 12.04 -4.03 -0.24
CA VAL A 87 12.85 -5.21 -0.51
C VAL A 87 13.16 -5.28 -1.99
N ALA A 88 14.45 -5.18 -2.32
CA ALA A 88 14.94 -5.43 -3.67
C ALA A 88 14.85 -6.94 -3.97
N ARG A 89 14.03 -7.32 -4.95
CA ARG A 89 13.77 -8.74 -5.26
C ARG A 89 15.01 -9.46 -5.75
N ALA A 90 15.90 -8.77 -6.46
CA ALA A 90 17.16 -9.32 -6.95
C ALA A 90 18.10 -9.84 -5.83
N PHE A 91 18.01 -9.27 -4.63
CA PHE A 91 18.85 -9.64 -3.49
C PHE A 91 18.10 -10.42 -2.40
N ALA A 92 16.81 -10.66 -2.60
CA ALA A 92 15.98 -11.36 -1.65
C ALA A 92 16.28 -12.86 -1.64
N LYS A 93 16.35 -13.46 -0.44
CA LYS A 93 16.40 -14.93 -0.29
C LYS A 93 15.10 -15.60 -0.75
N ASN A 94 13.98 -14.90 -0.58
CA ASN A 94 12.65 -15.39 -0.92
C ASN A 94 12.21 -14.83 -2.28
N ARG A 95 11.44 -15.64 -3.03
CA ARG A 95 10.83 -15.20 -4.29
C ARG A 95 9.54 -14.43 -3.99
N TYR A 96 9.63 -13.12 -3.87
CA TYR A 96 8.47 -12.25 -3.73
C TYR A 96 7.76 -12.09 -5.07
N ARG A 97 6.48 -12.48 -5.12
CA ARG A 97 5.63 -12.29 -6.31
C ARG A 97 4.70 -11.09 -6.21
N HIS A 98 4.43 -10.64 -4.99
CA HIS A 98 3.53 -9.52 -4.72
C HIS A 98 4.32 -8.22 -4.62
N HIS A 99 3.73 -7.15 -5.14
CA HIS A 99 4.32 -5.80 -5.10
C HIS A 99 4.25 -5.20 -3.70
N ILE A 100 3.24 -5.60 -2.92
CA ILE A 100 3.10 -5.20 -1.52
C ILE A 100 2.76 -6.42 -0.67
N LEU A 101 3.40 -6.52 0.49
CA LEU A 101 3.09 -7.48 1.54
C LEU A 101 2.65 -6.72 2.79
N TRP A 102 1.45 -7.02 3.24
CA TRP A 102 0.85 -6.36 4.37
C TRP A 102 1.03 -7.18 5.63
N LEU A 103 1.54 -6.55 6.68
CA LEU A 103 1.83 -7.18 7.96
C LEU A 103 0.80 -6.68 8.97
N ARG A 104 0.18 -7.61 9.72
CA ARG A 104 -0.60 -7.24 10.91
C ARG A 104 0.24 -6.38 11.85
N GLY A 105 1.43 -6.88 12.16
CA GLY A 105 2.46 -6.23 12.94
C GLY A 105 3.83 -6.66 12.42
N CYS A 106 4.78 -5.73 12.35
CA CYS A 106 6.16 -6.01 11.97
C CYS A 106 6.95 -6.58 13.16
N PRO A 107 8.18 -7.08 12.96
CA PRO A 107 9.01 -7.61 14.05
C PRO A 107 9.28 -6.63 15.21
N HIS A 108 9.08 -5.33 14.98
CA HIS A 108 9.19 -4.31 16.03
C HIS A 108 7.90 -4.17 16.86
N CYS A 109 6.73 -4.40 16.25
CA CYS A 109 5.43 -4.21 16.90
C CYS A 109 4.94 -5.46 17.63
N ALA A 110 5.09 -6.62 17.01
CA ALA A 110 4.54 -7.87 17.53
C ALA A 110 5.65 -8.87 17.89
N ARG A 111 5.54 -9.45 19.09
CA ARG A 111 6.43 -10.54 19.54
C ARG A 111 6.16 -11.88 18.85
N GLN A 112 4.98 -12.01 18.23
CA GLN A 112 4.55 -13.19 17.50
C GLN A 112 4.06 -12.75 16.13
N PHE A 113 4.28 -13.60 15.12
CA PHE A 113 3.85 -13.32 13.76
C PHE A 113 2.32 -13.29 13.69
N GLY A 114 1.76 -12.11 13.41
CA GLY A 114 0.31 -11.87 13.40
C GLY A 114 -0.39 -12.19 12.08
N GLY A 115 0.33 -12.73 11.09
CA GLY A 115 -0.17 -13.02 9.74
C GLY A 115 0.42 -12.11 8.65
N LEU A 116 0.45 -12.64 7.43
CA LEU A 116 0.68 -11.90 6.19
C LEU A 116 -0.67 -11.77 5.50
N TYR A 117 -1.04 -10.55 5.15
CA TYR A 117 -2.23 -10.30 4.34
C TYR A 117 -1.79 -10.01 2.91
N PHE A 118 -2.48 -10.64 2.00
CA PHE A 118 -2.42 -10.35 0.58
C PHE A 118 -3.73 -9.68 0.21
N THR A 119 -3.68 -8.68 -0.65
CA THR A 119 -4.89 -8.15 -1.26
C THR A 119 -5.37 -9.17 -2.30
N ASP A 120 -6.06 -10.23 -1.86
CA ASP A 120 -6.74 -11.17 -2.76
C ASP A 120 -8.04 -10.54 -3.28
N LEU A 121 -7.90 -9.47 -4.08
CA LEU A 121 -8.94 -9.12 -5.03
C LEU A 121 -8.78 -10.10 -6.20
N SER A 122 -9.65 -11.10 -6.22
CA SER A 122 -9.66 -12.27 -7.09
C SER A 122 -9.76 -12.01 -8.61
N ALA A 123 -9.27 -10.88 -9.13
CA ALA A 123 -9.25 -10.59 -10.55
C ALA A 123 -7.97 -9.92 -11.11
N LEU A 124 -7.00 -9.47 -10.31
CA LEU A 124 -5.81 -8.83 -10.85
C LEU A 124 -4.55 -9.27 -10.12
N ALA A 125 -3.71 -10.01 -10.84
CA ALA A 125 -2.35 -10.27 -10.45
C ALA A 125 -1.62 -8.93 -10.20
N GLY A 126 -1.27 -8.67 -8.94
CA GLY A 126 -0.08 -7.92 -8.55
C GLY A 126 -0.11 -6.39 -8.64
N VAL A 127 -1.00 -5.72 -9.36
CA VAL A 127 -0.83 -4.27 -9.58
C VAL A 127 -1.41 -3.44 -8.42
N PRO A 128 -0.61 -2.59 -7.74
CA PRO A 128 -1.10 -1.66 -6.73
C PRO A 128 -2.14 -0.69 -7.31
N THR A 129 -3.19 -0.41 -6.54
CA THR A 129 -4.25 0.51 -6.94
C THR A 129 -3.91 1.93 -6.51
N PHE A 130 -3.81 2.84 -7.48
CA PHE A 130 -3.59 4.25 -7.24
C PHE A 130 -4.88 5.04 -7.46
N LEU A 131 -5.10 6.08 -6.66
CA LEU A 131 -6.33 6.86 -6.67
C LEU A 131 -6.58 7.51 -8.04
N SER A 132 -5.56 8.15 -8.61
CA SER A 132 -5.69 8.85 -9.90
C SER A 132 -5.73 7.88 -11.10
N ARG A 133 -5.27 6.63 -10.93
CA ARG A 133 -5.07 5.65 -12.02
C ARG A 133 -5.92 4.38 -11.94
N GLN A 134 -7.03 4.38 -11.20
CA GLN A 134 -7.92 3.22 -11.21
C GLN A 134 -8.34 2.87 -12.65
N PRO A 135 -8.31 1.57 -13.04
CA PRO A 135 -8.95 1.16 -14.28
C PRO A 135 -10.42 1.59 -14.17
N ALA A 136 -10.91 2.32 -15.17
CA ALA A 136 -12.32 2.62 -15.28
C ALA A 136 -13.08 1.32 -15.06
N VAL A 137 -13.91 1.27 -14.02
CA VAL A 137 -14.82 0.16 -13.79
C VAL A 137 -15.59 0.01 -15.09
N MET A 138 -15.31 -1.07 -15.83
CA MET A 138 -16.13 -1.48 -16.95
C MET A 138 -17.49 -1.85 -16.37
N ALA A 139 -18.39 -0.87 -16.34
CA ALA A 139 -19.81 -1.13 -16.29
C ALA A 139 -20.16 -1.96 -17.53
N ALA A 140 -20.47 -3.23 -17.31
CA ALA A 140 -21.13 -4.11 -18.27
C ALA A 140 -22.35 -4.73 -17.57
#